data_AF-A0A825BAS6-F1
#
_entry.id   AF-A0A825BAS6-F1
#
_cell.length_a   1.000
_cell.length_b   1.000
_cell.length_c   1.000
_cell.angle_alpha   90.00
_cell.angle_beta   90.00
_cell.angle_gamma   90.00
#
_symmetry.space_group_name_H-M   'P 1'
#
loop_
_entity.id
_entity.type
_entity.pdbx_description
1 polymer ?
#
loop_
_entity_poly.entity_id
_entity_poly.type
_entity_poly.pdbx_seq_one_letter_code
_entity_poly.pdbx_strand_id
1 'polypeptide(L)'
;MAKNLRELLKATGTINAVDMYSTSTLRPEVSNKIIKTIIDKSDFLSKVTLDKTKKLSKSFDTWNLASGILVRVNSGDKPTNAQRQKIGVSSVLIENKVVQLFAKITQDTLEDNAENPNFENETFDSFATAFSNDLQNLGMIGSKDDYAESKFENLNKGWFTLAKESTKTKKLEHKAA
;
A
#
# COMPACT_ATOMS: atom_id res chain seq x y z
N MET A 1 -7.53 36.57 17.27
CA MET A 1 -7.11 36.10 15.93
C MET A 1 -7.49 34.62 15.82
N ALA A 2 -8.67 34.33 15.29
CA ALA A 2 -9.10 32.95 15.07
C ALA A 2 -8.33 32.40 13.85
N LYS A 3 -7.46 31.41 14.08
CA LYS A 3 -6.90 30.61 12.98
C LYS A 3 -8.09 30.06 12.19
N ASN A 4 -8.15 30.38 10.90
CA ASN A 4 -9.28 30.01 10.05
C ASN A 4 -9.46 28.49 10.11
N LEU A 5 -10.69 28.02 10.34
CA LEU A 5 -11.05 26.60 10.36
C LEU A 5 -10.55 25.87 9.08
N ARG A 6 -10.46 26.61 7.97
CA ARG A 6 -9.86 26.19 6.69
C ARG A 6 -8.35 25.86 6.76
N GLU A 7 -7.58 26.50 7.64
CA GLU A 7 -6.16 26.19 7.84
C GLU A 7 -5.96 24.94 8.71
N LEU A 8 -6.84 24.73 9.70
CA LEU A 8 -6.88 23.49 10.48
C LEU A 8 -7.29 22.28 9.61
N LEU A 9 -8.26 22.47 8.71
CA LEU A 9 -8.72 21.44 7.75
C LEU A 9 -7.69 21.10 6.67
N LYS A 10 -6.80 22.03 6.30
CA LYS A 10 -5.66 21.74 5.42
C LYS A 10 -4.53 21.00 6.15
N ALA A 11 -4.44 21.14 7.48
CA ALA A 11 -3.37 20.57 8.29
C ALA A 11 -3.59 19.09 8.64
N THR A 12 -4.84 18.60 8.67
CA THR A 12 -5.14 17.21 9.07
C THR A 12 -4.89 16.17 7.99
N GLY A 13 -4.75 16.57 6.72
CA GLY A 13 -4.44 15.64 5.62
C GLY A 13 -5.55 14.65 5.26
N THR A 14 -6.68 14.68 5.98
CA THR A 14 -7.90 13.91 5.72
C THR A 14 -8.64 14.49 4.51
N ILE A 15 -9.19 13.62 3.67
CA ILE A 15 -10.07 14.03 2.57
C ILE A 15 -11.45 14.39 3.09
N ASN A 16 -12.04 15.44 2.53
CA ASN A 16 -13.46 15.75 2.71
C ASN A 16 -14.24 15.26 1.48
N ALA A 17 -15.53 14.93 1.64
CA ALA A 17 -16.40 14.48 0.54
C ALA A 17 -16.33 15.40 -0.72
N VAL A 18 -16.09 16.70 -0.52
CA VAL A 18 -15.95 17.70 -1.59
C VAL A 18 -14.77 17.44 -2.53
N ASP A 19 -13.69 16.83 -2.04
CA ASP A 19 -12.53 16.49 -2.86
C ASP A 19 -12.84 15.33 -3.84
N MET A 20 -13.93 14.57 -3.62
CA MET A 20 -14.33 13.43 -4.45
C MET A 20 -15.23 13.80 -5.64
N TYR A 21 -15.79 15.01 -5.71
CA TYR A 21 -16.67 15.45 -6.80
C TYR A 21 -15.93 15.72 -8.13
N SER A 22 -14.83 15.01 -8.42
CA SER A 22 -14.20 15.10 -9.75
C SER A 22 -15.03 14.32 -10.76
N THR A 23 -15.41 14.97 -11.85
CA THR A 23 -16.37 14.47 -12.84
C THR A 23 -15.93 13.21 -13.59
N SER A 24 -14.65 12.80 -13.53
CA SER A 24 -14.18 11.50 -14.07
C SER A 24 -12.75 11.13 -13.65
N THR A 25 -11.90 12.10 -13.30
CA THR A 25 -10.50 11.86 -12.95
C THR A 25 -10.05 12.71 -11.77
N LEU A 26 -9.54 12.03 -10.74
CA LEU A 26 -9.01 12.69 -9.56
C LEU A 26 -7.67 13.37 -9.89
N ARG A 27 -7.49 14.60 -9.38
CA ARG A 27 -6.20 15.27 -9.45
C ARG A 27 -5.18 14.48 -8.64
N PRO A 28 -3.89 14.41 -9.03
CA PRO A 28 -2.88 13.63 -8.33
C PRO A 28 -2.77 13.93 -6.83
N GLU A 29 -2.95 15.20 -6.45
CA GLU A 29 -2.95 15.63 -5.04
C GLU A 29 -4.09 15.00 -4.23
N VAL A 30 -5.28 14.92 -4.83
CA VAL A 30 -6.45 14.30 -4.20
C VAL A 30 -6.26 12.79 -4.14
N SER A 31 -5.82 12.13 -5.22
CA SER A 31 -5.54 10.69 -5.23
C SER A 31 -4.52 10.32 -4.13
N ASN A 32 -3.49 11.13 -3.94
CA ASN A 32 -2.48 10.89 -2.91
C ASN A 32 -3.03 10.98 -1.49
N LYS A 33 -4.01 11.85 -1.26
CA LYS A 33 -4.71 11.96 0.03
C LYS A 33 -5.71 10.81 0.22
N ILE A 34 -6.37 10.31 -0.83
CA ILE A 34 -7.26 9.13 -0.76
C ILE A 34 -6.44 7.93 -0.34
N ILE A 35 -5.34 7.68 -1.06
CA ILE A 35 -4.44 6.56 -0.76
C ILE A 35 -3.94 6.65 0.68
N LYS A 36 -3.54 7.85 1.13
CA LYS A 36 -3.12 8.04 2.52
C LYS A 36 -4.24 7.73 3.50
N THR A 37 -5.44 8.28 3.28
CA THR A 37 -6.58 8.07 4.17
C THR A 37 -6.92 6.58 4.30
N ILE A 38 -6.93 5.84 3.19
CA ILE A 38 -7.17 4.39 3.19
C ILE A 38 -6.08 3.67 4.00
N ILE A 39 -4.80 3.94 3.72
CA ILE A 39 -3.68 3.26 4.39
C ILE A 39 -3.65 3.55 5.89
N ASP A 40 -3.96 4.80 6.28
CA ASP A 40 -4.00 5.23 7.68
C ASP A 40 -5.15 4.58 8.47
N LYS A 41 -6.15 3.94 7.83
CA LYS A 41 -7.19 3.16 8.51
C LYS A 41 -6.73 1.77 8.96
N SER A 42 -5.56 1.29 8.50
CA SER A 42 -4.98 0.01 8.95
C SER A 42 -3.64 0.23 9.66
N ASP A 43 -3.56 -0.26 10.89
CA ASP A 43 -2.32 -0.31 11.68
C ASP A 43 -1.22 -1.15 11.02
N PHE A 44 -1.62 -2.11 10.17
CA PHE A 44 -0.68 -2.93 9.43
C PHE A 44 -0.19 -2.17 8.19
N LEU A 45 -1.11 -1.66 7.35
CA LEU A 45 -0.75 -0.99 6.10
C LEU A 45 0.03 0.31 6.34
N SER A 46 -0.25 1.04 7.43
CA SER A 46 0.50 2.23 7.84
C SER A 46 1.98 1.95 8.18
N LYS A 47 2.34 0.70 8.49
CA LYS A 47 3.72 0.27 8.75
C LYS A 47 4.42 -0.27 7.49
N VAL A 48 3.70 -0.48 6.41
CA VAL A 48 4.26 -0.94 5.13
C VAL A 48 4.75 0.26 4.33
N THR A 49 5.90 0.12 3.68
CA THR A 49 6.42 1.14 2.77
C THR A 49 5.52 1.28 1.55
N LEU A 50 4.91 2.46 1.39
CA LEU A 50 4.10 2.80 0.22
C LEU A 50 4.91 3.65 -0.77
N ASP A 51 5.12 3.13 -1.98
CA ASP A 51 5.69 3.91 -3.09
C ASP A 51 4.57 4.41 -4.03
N LYS A 52 4.46 5.73 -4.18
CA LYS A 52 3.47 6.36 -5.07
C LYS A 52 4.11 6.60 -6.43
N THR A 53 3.64 5.90 -7.47
CA THR A 53 4.19 5.99 -8.82
C THR A 53 3.12 6.33 -9.86
N LYS A 54 3.53 7.04 -10.92
CA LYS A 54 2.70 7.31 -12.11
C LYS A 54 2.78 6.17 -13.15
N LYS A 55 3.77 5.29 -13.03
CA LYS A 55 4.02 4.20 -13.98
C LYS A 55 3.36 2.90 -13.50
N LEU A 56 2.81 2.12 -14.42
CA LEU A 56 2.24 0.81 -14.13
C LEU A 56 3.30 -0.21 -13.73
N SER A 57 4.51 -0.11 -14.27
CA SER A 57 5.63 -0.99 -13.89
C SER A 57 6.85 -0.16 -13.47
N LYS A 58 7.46 -0.52 -12.34
CA LYS A 58 8.67 0.14 -11.81
C LYS A 58 9.62 -0.88 -11.21
N SER A 59 10.90 -0.76 -11.55
CA SER A 59 11.98 -1.50 -10.89
C SER A 59 12.37 -0.79 -9.59
N PHE A 60 12.52 -1.55 -8.51
CA PHE A 60 13.12 -1.11 -7.27
C PHE A 60 14.49 -1.77 -7.11
N ASP A 61 15.52 -0.94 -7.01
CA ASP A 61 16.86 -1.41 -6.69
C ASP A 61 16.99 -1.54 -5.18
N THR A 62 16.95 -2.78 -4.70
CA THR A 62 17.23 -3.07 -3.31
C THR A 62 18.75 -3.17 -3.14
N TRP A 63 19.28 -2.22 -2.36
CA TRP A 63 20.67 -2.26 -1.91
C TRP A 63 20.77 -3.32 -0.84
N ASN A 64 21.09 -4.55 -1.24
CA ASN A 64 21.33 -5.61 -0.28
C ASN A 64 22.74 -5.40 0.30
N LEU A 65 22.82 -4.59 1.35
CA LEU A 65 24.01 -4.52 2.20
C LEU A 65 24.21 -5.92 2.78
N ALA A 66 25.10 -6.71 2.19
CA ALA A 66 25.44 -8.00 2.76
C ALA A 66 25.81 -7.85 4.24
N SER A 67 25.22 -8.69 5.09
CA SER A 67 25.66 -8.81 6.47
C SER A 67 27.15 -9.17 6.52
N GLY A 68 27.92 -8.53 7.42
CA GLY A 68 29.35 -8.82 7.60
C GLY A 68 30.31 -8.17 6.58
N ILE A 69 30.01 -6.93 6.13
CA ILE A 69 30.93 -6.13 5.29
C ILE A 69 32.13 -5.54 6.05
N LEU A 70 32.14 -5.59 7.39
CA LEU A 70 33.31 -5.20 8.18
C LEU A 70 34.41 -6.25 7.99
N VAL A 71 35.37 -5.93 7.13
CA VAL A 71 36.58 -6.73 6.91
C VAL A 71 37.78 -5.97 7.49
N ARG A 72 38.60 -6.66 8.28
CA ARG A 72 39.87 -6.12 8.75
C ARG A 72 40.82 -6.03 7.55
N VAL A 73 41.19 -4.82 7.18
CA VAL A 73 42.26 -4.53 6.21
C VAL A 73 43.39 -3.83 6.94
N ASN A 74 44.63 -4.17 6.59
CA ASN A 74 45.79 -3.47 7.12
C ASN A 74 45.79 -2.02 6.61
N SER A 75 46.29 -1.09 7.43
CA SER A 75 46.39 0.32 7.05
C SER A 75 47.22 0.47 5.77
N GLY A 76 46.60 1.01 4.72
CA GLY A 76 47.23 1.22 3.41
C GLY A 76 46.78 0.25 2.31
N ASP A 77 46.14 -0.87 2.66
CA ASP A 77 45.72 -1.88 1.69
C ASP A 77 44.26 -1.68 1.24
N LYS A 78 44.05 -1.78 -0.08
CA LYS A 78 42.69 -1.77 -0.66
C LYS A 78 42.02 -3.14 -0.43
N PRO A 79 40.72 -3.18 -0.06
CA PRO A 79 39.96 -4.43 0.03
C PRO A 79 40.05 -5.23 -1.28
N THR A 80 40.00 -6.55 -1.22
CA THR A 80 40.02 -7.39 -2.43
C THR A 80 38.69 -7.31 -3.19
N ASN A 81 38.69 -7.66 -4.49
CA ASN A 81 37.45 -7.72 -5.28
C ASN A 81 36.39 -8.64 -4.66
N ALA A 82 36.81 -9.78 -4.09
CA ALA A 82 35.91 -10.72 -3.41
C ALA A 82 35.27 -10.12 -2.14
N GLN A 83 35.98 -9.24 -1.43
CA GLN A 83 35.43 -8.51 -0.28
C GLN A 83 34.45 -7.40 -0.69
N ARG A 84 34.68 -6.77 -1.86
CA ARG A 84 33.78 -5.75 -2.45
C ARG A 84 32.52 -6.35 -3.08
N GLN A 85 32.63 -7.54 -3.70
CA GLN A 85 31.55 -8.22 -4.41
C GLN A 85 30.42 -8.76 -3.50
N LYS A 86 30.55 -8.61 -2.16
CA LYS A 86 29.44 -8.88 -1.25
C LYS A 86 28.28 -7.89 -1.41
N ILE A 87 28.49 -6.73 -2.05
CA ILE A 87 27.42 -5.77 -2.32
C ILE A 87 26.73 -6.19 -3.62
N GLY A 88 25.65 -6.96 -3.50
CA GLY A 88 24.78 -7.31 -4.61
C GLY A 88 23.64 -6.31 -4.74
N VAL A 89 23.49 -5.69 -5.91
CA VAL A 89 22.27 -4.95 -6.26
C VAL A 89 21.25 -5.99 -6.72
N SER A 90 20.11 -6.08 -6.03
CA SER A 90 18.99 -6.91 -6.48
C SER A 90 17.87 -5.97 -6.91
N SER A 91 17.49 -6.04 -8.18
CA SER A 91 16.31 -5.33 -8.70
C SER A 91 15.07 -6.20 -8.52
N VAL A 92 13.94 -5.59 -8.13
CA VAL A 92 12.61 -6.19 -8.11
C VAL A 92 11.69 -5.37 -9.00
N LEU A 93 11.08 -6.00 -10.00
CA LEU A 93 10.05 -5.38 -10.82
C LEU A 93 8.70 -5.46 -10.08
N ILE A 94 8.05 -4.31 -9.89
CA ILE A 94 6.69 -4.24 -9.36
C ILE A 94 5.75 -3.81 -10.48
N GLU A 95 4.69 -4.59 -10.68
CA GLU A 95 3.58 -4.29 -11.58
C GLU A 95 2.34 -3.91 -10.77
N ASN A 96 1.84 -2.70 -10.99
CA ASN A 96 0.63 -2.21 -10.35
C ASN A 96 -0.60 -2.73 -11.09
N LYS A 97 -1.42 -3.53 -10.40
CA LYS A 97 -2.71 -4.04 -10.89
C LYS A 97 -3.86 -3.18 -10.34
N VAL A 98 -4.94 -3.08 -11.10
CA VAL A 98 -6.10 -2.23 -10.75
C VAL A 98 -7.07 -3.02 -9.89
N VAL A 99 -7.59 -2.37 -8.84
CA VAL A 99 -8.67 -2.86 -7.99
C VAL A 99 -9.77 -1.80 -7.88
N GLN A 100 -11.03 -2.22 -7.80
CA GLN A 100 -12.18 -1.34 -7.72
C GLN A 100 -13.14 -1.84 -6.62
N LEU A 101 -13.58 -0.92 -5.75
CA LEU A 101 -14.62 -1.19 -4.76
C LEU A 101 -15.97 -0.77 -5.34
N PHE A 102 -16.93 -1.70 -5.34
CA PHE A 102 -18.32 -1.42 -5.71
C PHE A 102 -19.13 -1.24 -4.42
N ALA A 103 -19.46 0.00 -4.09
CA ALA A 103 -20.35 0.33 -2.99
C ALA A 103 -21.72 0.77 -3.52
N LYS A 104 -22.80 0.34 -2.84
CA LYS A 104 -24.17 0.76 -3.12
C LYS A 104 -24.78 1.37 -1.86
N ILE A 105 -25.34 2.57 -2.00
CA ILE A 105 -26.14 3.23 -0.96
C ILE A 105 -27.61 3.10 -1.41
N THR A 106 -28.49 2.66 -0.52
CA THR A 106 -29.93 2.57 -0.80
C THR A 106 -30.59 3.94 -0.65
N GLN A 107 -31.71 4.13 -1.36
CA GLN A 107 -32.43 5.40 -1.32
C GLN A 107 -33.02 5.67 0.07
N ASP A 108 -33.54 4.65 0.74
CA ASP A 108 -34.03 4.76 2.13
C ASP A 108 -32.94 5.31 3.07
N THR A 109 -31.69 4.85 2.93
CA THR A 109 -30.57 5.36 3.75
C THR A 109 -30.23 6.81 3.45
N LEU A 110 -30.41 7.26 2.20
CA LEU A 110 -30.25 8.68 1.84
C LEU A 110 -31.36 9.54 2.44
N GLU A 111 -32.59 9.04 2.41
CA GLU A 111 -33.77 9.74 2.96
C GLU A 111 -33.67 9.83 4.49
N ASP A 112 -33.30 8.75 5.16
CA ASP A 112 -33.12 8.69 6.62
C ASP A 112 -31.99 9.61 7.13
N ASN A 113 -30.99 9.90 6.29
CA ASN A 113 -29.83 10.73 6.64
C ASN A 113 -29.84 12.10 5.97
N ALA A 114 -30.95 12.51 5.36
CA ALA A 114 -31.06 13.76 4.60
C ALA A 114 -30.74 15.01 5.44
N GLU A 115 -31.00 14.97 6.76
CA GLU A 115 -30.71 16.07 7.68
C GLU A 115 -29.33 15.98 8.35
N ASN A 116 -28.57 14.90 8.11
CA ASN A 116 -27.24 14.72 8.72
C ASN A 116 -26.15 15.38 7.86
N PRO A 117 -25.57 16.53 8.28
CA PRO A 117 -24.52 17.21 7.51
C PRO A 117 -23.20 16.43 7.45
N ASN A 118 -23.01 15.40 8.29
CA ASN A 118 -21.80 14.59 8.34
C ASN A 118 -21.92 13.25 7.60
N PHE A 119 -23.11 12.91 7.10
CA PHE A 119 -23.39 11.61 6.49
C PHE A 119 -22.43 11.25 5.36
N GLU A 120 -22.08 12.20 4.51
CA GLU A 120 -21.13 11.98 3.42
C GLU A 120 -19.72 11.61 3.92
N ASN A 121 -19.25 12.29 4.98
CA ASN A 121 -17.94 12.03 5.57
C ASN A 121 -17.91 10.68 6.30
N GLU A 122 -18.96 10.35 7.05
CA GLU A 122 -19.10 9.06 7.74
C GLU A 122 -19.16 7.89 6.76
N THR A 123 -19.90 8.07 5.66
CA THR A 123 -20.00 7.09 4.56
C THR A 123 -18.65 6.90 3.89
N PHE A 124 -17.93 8.00 3.59
CA PHE A 124 -16.59 7.93 3.03
C PHE A 124 -15.61 7.21 3.95
N ASP A 125 -15.61 7.54 5.25
CA ASP A 125 -14.76 6.88 6.24
C ASP A 125 -15.05 5.38 6.35
N SER A 126 -16.32 4.99 6.23
CA SER A 126 -16.75 3.59 6.20
C SER A 126 -16.21 2.87 4.96
N PHE A 127 -16.30 3.50 3.78
CA PHE A 127 -15.73 2.94 2.56
C PHE A 127 -14.20 2.85 2.60
N ALA A 128 -13.52 3.86 3.12
CA ALA A 128 -12.07 3.84 3.27
C ALA A 128 -11.60 2.71 4.21
N THR A 129 -12.36 2.48 5.29
CA THR A 129 -12.09 1.38 6.24
C THR A 129 -12.29 0.02 5.59
N ALA A 130 -13.41 -0.19 4.89
CA ALA A 130 -13.68 -1.43 4.16
C ALA A 130 -12.60 -1.71 3.10
N PHE A 131 -12.24 -0.68 2.31
CA PHE A 131 -11.18 -0.77 1.30
C PHE A 131 -9.84 -1.15 1.92
N SER A 132 -9.48 -0.53 3.05
CA SER A 132 -8.25 -0.81 3.77
C SER A 132 -8.20 -2.25 4.28
N ASN A 133 -9.29 -2.75 4.87
CA ASN A 133 -9.38 -4.11 5.36
C ASN A 133 -9.24 -5.13 4.22
N ASP A 134 -9.91 -4.89 3.08
CA ASP A 134 -9.78 -5.73 1.90
C ASP A 134 -8.36 -5.69 1.33
N LEU A 135 -7.74 -4.52 1.20
CA LEU A 135 -6.33 -4.43 0.76
C LEU A 135 -5.40 -5.23 1.66
N GLN A 136 -5.57 -5.12 2.98
CA GLN A 136 -4.76 -5.88 3.92
C GLN A 136 -5.02 -7.38 3.75
N ASN A 137 -6.29 -7.80 3.67
CA ASN A 137 -6.65 -9.20 3.49
C ASN A 137 -6.03 -9.74 2.19
N LEU A 138 -6.18 -9.04 1.07
CA LEU A 138 -5.58 -9.41 -0.22
C LEU A 138 -4.06 -9.55 -0.12
N GLY A 139 -3.40 -8.63 0.58
CA GLY A 139 -1.97 -8.75 0.83
C GLY A 139 -1.57 -10.00 1.63
N MET A 140 -2.45 -10.52 2.49
CA MET A 140 -2.21 -11.74 3.26
C MET A 140 -2.56 -13.02 2.48
N ILE A 141 -3.78 -13.10 1.91
CA ILE A 141 -4.32 -14.33 1.33
C ILE A 141 -4.18 -14.43 -0.19
N GLY A 142 -3.77 -13.35 -0.87
CA GLY A 142 -3.68 -13.30 -2.33
C GLY A 142 -2.80 -14.41 -2.89
N SER A 143 -3.35 -15.20 -3.82
CA SER A 143 -2.71 -16.42 -4.34
C SER A 143 -2.32 -16.31 -5.81
N LYS A 144 -3.06 -15.53 -6.60
CA LYS A 144 -2.83 -15.33 -8.04
C LYS A 144 -3.08 -13.89 -8.46
N ASP A 145 -2.68 -13.56 -9.68
CA ASP A 145 -2.80 -12.26 -10.33
C ASP A 145 -3.43 -12.37 -11.73
N ASP A 146 -4.19 -13.44 -11.99
CA ASP A 146 -4.76 -13.79 -13.29
C ASP A 146 -6.23 -13.34 -13.46
N TYR A 147 -6.83 -12.74 -12.42
CA TYR A 147 -8.27 -12.42 -12.37
C TYR A 147 -9.19 -13.62 -12.65
N ALA A 148 -8.68 -14.85 -12.56
CA ALA A 148 -9.45 -16.03 -12.89
C ALA A 148 -10.62 -16.17 -11.93
N GLU A 149 -11.77 -16.57 -12.48
CA GLU A 149 -12.99 -16.88 -11.71
C GLU A 149 -13.56 -15.69 -10.92
N SER A 150 -13.08 -14.46 -11.14
CA SER A 150 -13.48 -13.26 -10.38
C SER A 150 -13.35 -13.43 -8.85
N LYS A 151 -12.45 -14.29 -8.41
CA LYS A 151 -12.18 -14.52 -6.98
C LYS A 151 -11.30 -13.42 -6.42
N PHE A 152 -11.64 -12.96 -5.22
CA PHE A 152 -10.88 -11.94 -4.50
C PHE A 152 -9.40 -12.30 -4.36
N GLU A 153 -9.09 -13.55 -4.03
CA GLU A 153 -7.72 -14.05 -3.85
C GLU A 153 -6.88 -14.05 -5.13
N ASN A 154 -7.51 -13.91 -6.30
CA ASN A 154 -6.84 -13.91 -7.60
C ASN A 154 -6.63 -12.49 -8.15
N LEU A 155 -6.96 -11.46 -7.38
CA LEU A 155 -6.76 -10.06 -7.77
C LEU A 155 -5.27 -9.68 -7.78
N ASN A 156 -4.50 -10.19 -6.82
CA ASN A 156 -3.06 -10.00 -6.77
C ASN A 156 -2.40 -11.04 -5.83
N LYS A 157 -1.12 -11.32 -6.05
CA LYS A 157 -0.32 -12.18 -5.16
C LYS A 157 0.03 -11.43 -3.87
N GLY A 158 -0.32 -12.03 -2.74
CA GLY A 158 -0.01 -11.53 -1.41
C GLY A 158 1.45 -11.78 -1.00
N TRP A 159 1.88 -11.15 0.10
CA TRP A 159 3.24 -11.24 0.64
C TRP A 159 3.66 -12.68 0.94
N PHE A 160 2.77 -13.50 1.50
CA PHE A 160 3.08 -14.89 1.83
C PHE A 160 3.24 -15.78 0.59
N THR A 161 2.41 -15.57 -0.43
CA THR A 161 2.53 -16.28 -1.72
C THR A 161 3.85 -15.92 -2.40
N LEU A 162 4.17 -14.63 -2.48
CA LEU A 162 5.46 -14.17 -3.01
C LEU A 162 6.65 -14.74 -2.22
N ALA A 163 6.55 -14.77 -0.90
CA ALA A 163 7.57 -15.37 -0.03
C ALA A 163 7.72 -16.89 -0.26
N LYS A 164 6.62 -17.60 -0.54
CA LYS A 164 6.61 -19.04 -0.82
C LYS A 164 7.20 -19.36 -2.19
N GLU A 165 6.90 -18.55 -3.20
CA GLU A 165 7.43 -18.71 -4.57
C GLU A 165 8.91 -18.30 -4.66
N SER A 166 9.36 -17.36 -3.83
CA SER A 166 10.75 -16.91 -3.80
C SER A 166 11.71 -18.03 -3.39
N THR A 167 12.81 -18.16 -4.13
CA THR A 167 13.94 -19.04 -3.80
C THR A 167 14.90 -18.43 -2.77
N LYS A 168 14.79 -17.12 -2.52
CA LYS A 168 15.66 -16.37 -1.60
C LYS A 168 15.10 -16.26 -0.18
N THR A 169 13.83 -16.58 0.02
CA THR A 169 13.19 -16.51 1.33
C THR A 169 13.49 -17.77 2.13
N LYS A 170 13.99 -17.61 3.37
CA LYS A 170 14.20 -18.72 4.29
C LYS A 170 12.85 -19.25 4.77
N LYS A 171 12.56 -20.52 4.47
CA LYS A 171 11.32 -21.20 4.85
C LYS A 171 11.62 -22.11 6.03
N LEU A 172 10.90 -21.92 7.13
CA LEU A 172 10.97 -22.78 8.31
C LEU A 172 9.65 -23.54 8.38
N GLU A 173 9.67 -24.83 8.04
CA GLU A 173 8.53 -25.71 8.22
C GLU A 173 8.68 -26.41 9.57
N HIS A 174 7.67 -26.30 10.42
CA HIS A 174 7.56 -27.14 11.60
C HIS A 174 6.69 -28.35 11.23
N LYS A 175 7.23 -29.55 11.44
CA LYS A 175 6.42 -30.77 11.36
C LYS A 175 5.29 -30.64 12.39
N ALA A 176 4.06 -30.86 11.95
CA ALA A 176 2.93 -31.01 12.86
C ALA A 176 3.27 -32.11 13.89
N ALA A 177 3.01 -31.83 15.16
CA ALA A 177 3.20 -32.76 16.26
C ALA A 177 2.22 -33.95 16.15
#